data_AF-A0A7R9LT01-F1
#
_entry.id   AF-A0A7R9LT01-F1
#
_cell.length_a   1.000
_cell.length_b   1.000
_cell.length_c   1.000
_cell.angle_alpha   90.00
_cell.angle_beta   90.00
_cell.angle_gamma   90.00
#
_symmetry.space_group_name_H-M   'P 1'
#
loop_
_entity.id
_entity.type
_entity.pdbx_description
1 polymer ?
#
loop_
_entity_poly.entity_id
_entity_poly.type
_entity_poly.pdbx_seq_one_letter_code
_entity_poly.pdbx_strand_id
1 'polypeptide(L)' 'MKSLLIISVIEWTDTYPVAEPAVVCPEPNGVVRNPYDCHTYYQCRNNWPQLQSCPNGLLFDSIFEWCDEARYVTC' A
#
# COMPACT_ATOMS: atom_id res chain seq x y z
N MET A 1 15.97 37.94 -18.18
CA MET A 1 16.87 36.78 -18.05
C MET A 1 16.04 35.53 -18.28
N LYS A 2 16.37 34.80 -19.35
CA LYS A 2 15.75 33.53 -19.72
C LYS A 2 16.61 32.44 -19.10
N SER A 3 16.03 31.55 -18.30
CA SER A 3 16.53 30.18 -18.24
C SER A 3 15.40 29.29 -18.74
N LEU A 4 15.30 29.26 -20.06
CA LEU A 4 14.71 28.17 -20.81
C LEU A 4 15.85 27.18 -21.00
N LEU A 5 15.79 26.02 -20.34
CA LEU A 5 16.48 24.83 -20.82
C LEU A 5 15.43 23.74 -21.05
N ILE A 6 15.05 23.69 -22.33
CA ILE A 6 14.60 22.55 -23.13
C ILE A 6 13.37 21.76 -22.66
N ILE A 7 12.22 22.18 -23.22
CA ILE A 7 11.07 21.31 -23.51
C ILE A 7 11.43 20.46 -24.72
N SER A 8 11.40 19.13 -24.62
CA SER A 8 11.10 18.23 -25.76
C SER A 8 11.04 16.75 -25.34
N VAL A 9 9.92 16.31 -24.77
CA VAL A 9 9.18 15.14 -25.28
C VAL A 9 7.76 15.19 -24.74
N ILE A 10 6.89 14.63 -25.54
CA ILE A 10 5.44 14.76 -25.57
C ILE A 10 4.89 13.67 -24.62
N GLU A 11 3.68 13.91 -24.07
CA GLU A 11 2.78 12.94 -23.41
C GLU A 11 2.83 12.83 -21.86
N TRP A 12 1.95 13.61 -21.23
CA TRP A 12 1.14 13.29 -20.04
C TRP A 12 1.61 12.15 -19.12
N THR A 13 2.04 12.49 -17.90
CA THR A 13 1.52 12.07 -16.57
C THR A 13 2.60 12.27 -15.49
N ASP A 14 2.19 12.41 -14.22
CA ASP A 14 2.98 11.95 -13.06
C ASP A 14 3.92 12.89 -12.27
N THR A 15 3.53 14.14 -12.00
CA THR A 15 4.20 14.94 -10.92
C THR A 15 3.28 15.41 -9.79
N TYR A 16 2.06 14.87 -9.71
CA TYR A 16 1.28 14.98 -8.48
C TYR A 16 1.56 13.75 -7.62
N PRO A 17 2.14 13.90 -6.41
CA PRO A 17 2.10 12.81 -5.46
C PRO A 17 0.62 12.58 -5.16
N VAL A 18 0.05 11.51 -5.74
CA VAL A 18 -1.26 11.02 -5.34
C VAL A 18 -1.08 10.70 -3.87
N ALA A 19 -1.69 11.49 -2.98
CA ALA A 19 -1.67 11.20 -1.56
C ALA A 19 -2.30 9.82 -1.42
N GLU A 20 -1.47 8.79 -1.21
CA GLU A 20 -1.98 7.47 -0.92
C GLU A 20 -2.97 7.63 0.24
N PRO A 21 -4.16 7.03 0.13
CA PRO A 21 -5.15 7.10 1.19
C PRO A 21 -4.50 6.68 2.50
N ALA A 22 -4.47 7.62 3.45
CA ALA A 22 -3.76 7.45 4.70
C ALA A 22 -4.39 6.28 5.47
N VAL A 23 -3.67 5.17 5.56
CA VAL A 23 -4.09 4.02 6.37
C VAL A 23 -4.01 4.41 7.84
N VAL A 24 -5.11 4.24 8.56
CA VAL A 24 -5.21 4.56 9.99
C VAL A 24 -5.20 3.26 10.78
N CYS A 25 -4.33 3.18 11.79
CA CYS A 25 -4.30 2.08 12.75
C CYS A 25 -5.49 2.19 13.71
N PRO A 26 -6.39 1.18 13.76
CA PRO A 26 -7.51 1.17 14.71
C PRO A 26 -7.02 1.08 16.17
N GLU A 27 -5.92 0.35 16.37
CA GLU A 27 -5.26 0.16 17.65
C GLU A 27 -3.75 0.46 17.52
N PRO A 28 -3.05 0.80 18.62
CA PRO A 28 -1.62 1.12 18.57
C PRO A 28 -0.77 0.00 17.97
N ASN A 29 -1.14 -1.24 18.21
CA ASN A 29 -0.48 -2.42 17.65
C ASN A 29 -1.55 -3.34 17.09
N GLY A 30 -1.29 -3.91 15.92
CA GLY A 30 -2.23 -4.79 15.23
C GLY A 30 -1.91 -4.89 13.75
N VAL A 31 -2.79 -5.50 12.98
CA VAL A 31 -2.66 -5.60 11.52
C VAL A 31 -3.92 -5.08 10.84
N VAL A 32 -3.74 -4.45 9.69
CA VAL A 32 -4.83 -3.89 8.88
C VAL A 32 -4.64 -4.32 7.44
N ARG A 33 -5.69 -4.81 6.80
CA ARG A 33 -5.67 -5.15 5.37
C ARG A 33 -5.35 -3.92 4.52
N ASN A 34 -4.52 -4.08 3.49
CA ASN A 34 -4.40 -3.05 2.46
C ASN A 34 -5.62 -3.11 1.51
N PRO A 35 -6.42 -2.04 1.39
CA PRO A 35 -7.60 -2.01 0.53
C PRO A 35 -7.30 -1.96 -0.98
N TYR A 36 -6.04 -1.73 -1.39
CA TYR A 36 -5.65 -1.62 -2.80
C TYR A 36 -4.84 -2.82 -3.29
N ASP A 37 -4.23 -3.59 -2.39
CA ASP A 37 -3.40 -4.73 -2.75
C ASP A 37 -3.47 -5.84 -1.68
N CYS A 38 -4.18 -6.91 -1.98
CA CYS A 38 -4.36 -8.05 -1.07
C CYS A 38 -3.11 -8.90 -0.86
N HIS A 39 -2.04 -8.69 -1.63
CA HIS A 39 -0.73 -9.28 -1.32
C HIS A 39 -0.01 -8.53 -0.20
N THR A 40 -0.58 -7.42 0.29
CA THR A 40 0.03 -6.60 1.33
C THR A 40 -0.95 -6.29 2.46
N TYR A 41 -0.37 -5.94 3.59
CA TYR A 41 -1.09 -5.52 4.79
C TYR A 41 -0.23 -4.50 5.54
N TYR A 42 -0.83 -3.81 6.49
CA TYR A 42 -0.14 -2.86 7.34
C TYR A 42 0.01 -3.43 8.74
N GLN A 43 1.24 -3.57 9.20
CA GLN A 43 1.55 -3.84 10.59
C GLN A 43 1.60 -2.51 11.35
N CYS A 44 0.65 -2.31 12.26
CA CYS A 44 0.64 -1.17 13.15
C CYS A 44 1.59 -1.41 14.32
N ARG A 45 2.45 -0.41 14.59
CA ARG A 45 3.30 -0.34 15.79
C ARG A 45 3.25 1.07 16.35
N ASN A 46 2.81 1.25 17.59
CA ASN A 46 2.61 2.57 18.21
C ASN A 46 1.81 3.56 17.33
N ASN A 47 0.69 3.11 16.75
CA ASN A 47 -0.15 3.85 15.79
C ASN A 47 0.53 4.20 14.44
N TRP A 48 1.70 3.63 14.16
CA TRP A 48 2.39 3.82 12.89
C TRP A 48 2.18 2.60 11.97
N PRO A 49 1.48 2.75 10.83
CA PRO A 49 1.27 1.66 9.89
C PRO A 49 2.55 1.41 9.08
N GLN A 50 2.99 0.16 9.03
CA GLN A 50 4.12 -0.28 8.22
C GLN A 50 3.64 -1.26 7.17
N LEU A 51 3.78 -0.91 5.89
CA LEU A 51 3.41 -1.81 4.79
C LEU A 51 4.28 -3.07 4.84
N GLN A 52 3.65 -4.23 4.76
CA GLN A 52 4.24 -5.56 4.72
C GLN A 52 3.68 -6.32 3.53
N SER A 53 4.49 -7.20 2.96
CA SER A 53 4.09 -8.08 1.86
C SER A 53 3.97 -9.52 2.35
N CYS A 54 2.94 -10.20 1.91
CA CYS A 54 2.81 -11.63 2.09
C CYS A 54 3.87 -12.38 1.26
N PRO A 55 4.53 -13.39 1.82
CA PRO A 55 5.54 -14.16 1.11
C PRO A 55 4.89 -15.03 0.02
N ASN A 56 5.69 -15.45 -0.98
CA ASN A 56 5.30 -16.44 -1.98
C ASN A 56 4.02 -16.12 -2.78
N GLY A 57 3.63 -14.85 -2.88
CA GLY A 57 2.40 -14.45 -3.58
C GLY A 57 1.11 -14.85 -2.83
N LEU A 58 1.20 -15.15 -1.53
CA LEU A 58 0.02 -15.36 -0.68
C LEU A 58 -0.79 -14.06 -0.54
N LEU A 59 -2.03 -14.18 -0.08
CA LEU A 59 -2.94 -13.06 0.20
C LEU A 59 -3.14 -12.91 1.70
N PHE A 60 -3.34 -11.67 2.15
CA PHE A 60 -3.58 -11.39 3.56
C PHE A 60 -5.03 -11.72 3.95
N ASP A 61 -5.20 -12.72 4.82
CA ASP A 61 -6.46 -13.05 5.45
C ASP A 61 -6.68 -12.14 6.68
N SER A 62 -7.69 -11.25 6.60
CA SER A 62 -8.00 -10.34 7.70
C SER A 62 -8.85 -10.96 8.80
N ILE A 63 -9.33 -12.19 8.64
CA ILE A 63 -10.05 -12.94 9.67
C ILE A 63 -9.04 -13.61 10.61
N PHE A 64 -7.98 -14.20 10.04
CA PHE A 64 -6.96 -14.93 10.78
C PHE A 64 -5.65 -14.16 10.99
N GLU A 65 -5.53 -12.96 10.39
CA GLU A 65 -4.40 -12.05 10.54
C GLU A 65 -3.06 -12.63 10.03
N TRP A 66 -3.10 -13.46 8.99
CA TRP A 66 -1.93 -14.08 8.39
C TRP A 66 -2.06 -14.21 6.88
N CYS A 67 -0.97 -14.59 6.22
CA CYS A 67 -0.96 -14.80 4.78
C CYS A 67 -1.36 -16.24 4.46
N ASP A 68 -2.37 -16.41 3.61
CA ASP A 68 -2.91 -17.70 3.21
C ASP A 68 -3.12 -17.77 1.69
N GLU A 69 -3.41 -18.96 1.17
CA GLU A 69 -3.66 -19.18 -0.25
C GLU A 69 -4.93 -18.45 -0.73
N ALA A 70 -4.90 -17.96 -1.96
CA ALA A 70 -6.00 -17.18 -2.54
C ALA A 70 -7.36 -17.89 -2.56
N ARG A 71 -7.40 -19.23 -2.50
CA ARG A 71 -8.65 -20.00 -2.44
C ARG A 71 -9.36 -19.94 -1.08
N TYR A 72 -8.65 -19.54 -0.02
CA TYR A 72 -9.19 -19.43 1.34
C TYR A 72 -9.45 -17.97 1.75
N VAL A 73 -8.80 -17.02 1.08
CA VAL A 73 -8.89 -15.60 1.40
C VAL A 73 -9.90 -14.89 0.51
N THR A 74 -10.80 -14.11 1.11
CA THR A 74 -11.60 -13.13 0.37
C THR A 74 -10.81 -11.83 0.25
N CYS A 75 -10.49 -11.47 -0.99
CA CYS A 75 -10.06 -10.16 -1.44
C CYS A 75 -11.26 -9.53 -2.18
#